data_AF-L0F5P4-F1
#
_entry.id   AF-L0F5P4-F1
#
_cell.length_a   1.000
_cell.length_b   1.000
_cell.length_c   1.000
_cell.angle_alpha   90.00
_cell.angle_beta   90.00
_cell.angle_gamma   90.00
#
_symmetry.space_group_name_H-M   'P 1'
#
loop_
_entity.id
_entity.type
_entity.pdbx_description
1 polymer ?
#
loop_
_entity_poly.entity_id
_entity_poly.type
_entity_poly.pdbx_seq_one_letter_code
_entity_poly.pdbx_strand_id
1 'polypeptide(L)'
;MFLGKVILQVDKSAGSLFYEQTAMLFYGTTEGRKYNFVADCGITFLLWVHYKSVMNRLNSVRRNNVMPSLTFQEMDNHLINDNKPSDYIIELSKTGIFESEYPFTLLGALKNTPQSPKHHPEGSVWNHTLMVLDHAAERKHISKNPQIFMWAALLHDLGKAPTTRMRKGRITSYDHDSEGEKLTIQFLRELTQDEVFIQQVAKMVRWHMQILFVVKGLPFANVKKMAAEVSVEEIALLGFCDRLGRGEMTQEKKQEEERTIEKFLMKCMEILKGNSVR
;
A
#
# COMPACT_ATOMS: atom_id res chain seq x y z
N MET A 1 26.38 3.58 21.56
CA MET A 1 26.61 2.14 21.79
C MET A 1 26.91 1.53 20.43
N PHE A 2 28.17 1.20 20.14
CA PHE A 2 28.60 0.73 18.81
C PHE A 2 28.40 -0.79 18.71
N LEU A 3 27.79 -1.25 17.62
CA LEU A 3 27.69 -2.66 17.25
C LEU A 3 28.78 -2.96 16.21
N GLY A 4 29.89 -3.57 16.66
CA GLY A 4 30.93 -4.11 15.78
C GLY A 4 30.79 -5.63 15.66
N LYS A 5 30.83 -6.16 14.44
CA LYS A 5 30.75 -7.60 14.15
C LYS A 5 32.18 -8.16 14.15
N VAL A 6 32.51 -9.05 15.10
CA VAL A 6 33.77 -9.79 15.10
C VAL A 6 33.52 -11.17 14.48
N ILE A 7 34.20 -11.48 13.38
CA ILE A 7 34.22 -12.82 12.78
C ILE A 7 35.49 -13.52 13.32
N LEU A 8 35.32 -14.61 14.05
CA LEU A 8 36.44 -15.48 14.43
C LEU A 8 36.49 -16.69 13.52
N GLN A 9 37.62 -16.86 12.85
CA GLN A 9 37.98 -18.01 12.02
C GLN A 9 38.53 -19.11 12.95
N VAL A 10 37.99 -20.33 12.85
CA VAL A 10 38.35 -21.45 13.74
C VAL A 10 39.16 -22.49 12.97
N ASP A 11 40.31 -22.87 13.53
CA ASP A 11 41.19 -23.93 13.05
C ASP A 11 40.58 -25.32 13.35
N LYS A 12 40.64 -26.24 12.38
CA LYS A 12 39.94 -27.53 12.44
C LYS A 12 40.89 -28.63 12.91
N SER A 13 40.90 -28.90 14.22
CA SER A 13 41.41 -30.19 14.74
C SER A 13 40.92 -30.51 16.16
N ALA A 14 39.65 -30.91 16.28
CA ALA A 14 39.15 -31.90 17.25
C ALA A 14 37.61 -31.91 17.21
N GLY A 15 37.02 -33.07 16.98
CA GLY A 15 35.57 -33.22 16.86
C GLY A 15 34.86 -33.22 18.22
N SER A 16 33.88 -32.33 18.40
CA SER A 16 32.74 -32.49 19.30
C SER A 16 31.64 -31.46 18.98
N LEU A 17 30.38 -31.84 19.23
CA LEU A 17 29.15 -31.14 18.86
C LEU A 17 29.12 -29.64 19.18
N PHE A 18 28.59 -28.88 18.23
CA PHE A 18 28.32 -27.45 18.30
C PHE A 18 27.19 -27.14 19.29
N TYR A 19 27.46 -26.25 20.25
CA TYR A 19 26.48 -25.36 20.84
C TYR A 19 27.11 -23.96 20.84
N GLU A 20 26.56 -23.03 20.06
CA GLU A 20 26.94 -21.61 20.10
C GLU A 20 26.58 -21.05 21.47
N GLN A 21 27.55 -21.02 22.40
CA GLN A 21 27.45 -20.21 23.60
C GLN A 21 27.63 -18.74 23.20
N THR A 22 26.52 -18.01 23.07
CA THR A 22 26.57 -16.55 23.01
C THR A 22 26.87 -16.02 24.42
N ALA A 23 28.14 -16.02 24.82
CA ALA A 23 28.59 -15.29 26.00
C ALA A 23 28.59 -13.79 25.66
N MET A 24 27.59 -13.06 26.15
CA MET A 24 27.51 -11.62 25.99
C MET A 24 28.39 -10.96 27.07
N LEU A 25 29.66 -10.71 26.75
CA LEU A 25 30.58 -9.95 27.60
C LEU A 25 30.19 -8.46 27.60
N PHE A 26 29.67 -7.97 28.71
CA PHE A 26 29.49 -6.53 28.93
C PHE A 26 30.79 -5.92 29.41
N TYR A 27 31.37 -5.00 28.62
CA TYR A 27 32.46 -4.14 29.08
C TYR A 27 31.88 -2.79 29.51
N GLY A 28 31.93 -2.52 30.82
CA GLY A 28 31.72 -1.18 31.38
C GLY A 28 33.03 -0.69 32.00
N THR A 29 33.38 0.58 31.77
CA THR A 29 34.53 1.22 32.42
C THR A 29 34.05 2.30 33.37
N THR A 30 34.38 2.18 34.64
CA THR A 30 34.55 3.31 35.55
C THR A 30 35.92 3.19 36.21
N GLU A 31 36.73 4.24 36.09
CA GLU A 31 38.01 4.44 36.80
C GLU A 31 39.03 3.27 36.75
N GLY A 32 39.37 2.81 35.54
CA GLY A 32 40.65 2.14 35.30
C GLY A 32 40.85 0.75 35.91
N ARG A 33 39.83 0.09 36.46
CA ARG A 33 39.90 -1.32 36.91
C ARG A 33 38.95 -2.22 36.13
N LYS A 34 39.50 -3.32 35.58
CA LYS A 34 38.74 -4.40 34.93
C LYS A 34 38.15 -5.31 36.01
N TYR A 35 36.83 -5.51 36.01
CA TYR A 35 36.17 -6.52 36.81
C TYR A 35 35.54 -7.57 35.89
N ASN A 36 35.80 -8.85 36.16
CA ASN A 36 35.07 -9.96 35.56
C ASN A 36 33.90 -10.30 36.49
N PHE A 37 32.67 -10.07 36.05
CA PHE A 37 31.48 -10.54 36.77
C PHE A 37 30.94 -11.76 36.04
N VAL A 38 31.04 -12.93 36.68
CA VAL A 38 30.28 -14.11 36.25
C VAL A 38 28.91 -13.98 36.89
N ALA A 39 27.95 -13.45 36.13
CA ALA A 39 26.56 -13.41 36.58
C ALA A 39 25.97 -14.83 36.47
N ASP A 40 25.54 -15.34 37.63
CA ASP A 40 24.93 -16.66 37.76
C ASP A 40 23.71 -16.79 36.83
N CYS A 41 23.60 -17.91 36.09
CA CYS A 41 22.57 -18.11 35.04
C CYS A 41 21.12 -17.94 35.55
N GLY A 42 20.90 -18.08 36.86
CA GLY A 42 19.60 -17.86 37.48
C GLY A 42 19.15 -16.39 37.50
N ILE A 43 20.08 -15.44 37.69
CA ILE A 43 19.75 -14.01 37.81
C ILE A 43 19.40 -13.42 36.43
N THR A 44 20.11 -13.84 35.38
CA THR A 44 19.83 -13.41 34.00
C THR A 44 18.50 -13.96 33.48
N PHE A 45 18.14 -15.20 33.84
CA PHE A 45 16.83 -15.77 33.52
C PHE A 45 15.69 -15.03 34.25
N LEU A 46 15.84 -14.75 35.54
CA LEU A 46 14.84 -14.00 36.31
C LEU A 46 14.66 -12.58 35.79
N LEU A 47 15.74 -11.88 35.45
CA LEU A 47 15.68 -10.55 34.83
C LEU A 47 15.01 -10.59 33.45
N TRP A 48 15.26 -11.63 32.65
CA TRP A 48 14.59 -11.82 31.36
C TRP A 48 13.09 -12.11 31.51
N VAL A 49 12.70 -12.97 32.46
CA VAL A 49 11.28 -13.24 32.77
C VAL A 49 10.59 -11.97 33.27
N HIS A 50 11.25 -11.21 34.13
CA HIS A 50 10.70 -9.96 34.65
C HIS A 50 10.59 -8.89 33.56
N TYR A 51 11.62 -8.75 32.71
CA TYR A 51 11.59 -7.90 31.52
C TYR A 51 10.44 -8.29 30.59
N LYS A 52 10.28 -9.59 30.29
CA LYS A 52 9.20 -10.09 29.43
C LYS A 52 7.82 -9.82 30.03
N SER A 53 7.67 -9.98 31.36
CA SER A 53 6.43 -9.67 32.09
C SER A 53 6.12 -8.18 32.07
N VAL A 54 7.11 -7.33 32.33
CA VAL A 54 6.97 -5.86 32.27
C VAL A 54 6.65 -5.41 30.85
N MET A 55 7.33 -5.93 29.84
CA MET A 55 7.04 -5.65 28.42
C MET A 55 5.65 -6.15 28.01
N ASN A 56 5.21 -7.33 28.48
CA ASN A 56 3.86 -7.83 28.25
C ASN A 56 2.80 -6.96 28.94
N ARG A 57 3.08 -6.48 30.16
CA ARG A 57 2.18 -5.59 30.91
C ARG A 57 2.14 -4.20 30.28
N LEU A 58 3.27 -3.66 29.79
CA LEU A 58 3.32 -2.42 29.01
C LEU A 58 2.58 -2.56 27.67
N ASN A 59 2.74 -3.69 26.97
CA ASN A 59 1.97 -4.01 25.76
C ASN A 59 0.47 -4.22 26.05
N SER A 60 0.11 -4.74 27.23
CA SER A 60 -1.28 -4.87 27.67
C SER A 60 -1.89 -3.51 28.04
N VAL A 61 -1.14 -2.63 28.70
CA VAL A 61 -1.60 -1.27 29.05
C VAL A 61 -1.67 -0.40 27.80
N ARG A 62 -0.75 -0.55 26.84
CA ARG A 62 -0.84 0.05 25.50
C ARG A 62 -2.08 -0.45 24.74
N ARG A 63 -2.45 -1.73 24.91
CA ARG A 63 -3.70 -2.30 24.39
C ARG A 63 -4.98 -1.83 25.10
N ASN A 64 -4.87 -1.21 26.28
CA ASN A 64 -6.05 -0.75 27.04
C ASN A 64 -6.45 0.71 26.72
N ASN A 65 -5.69 1.40 25.87
CA ASN A 65 -6.08 2.67 25.23
C ASN A 65 -6.40 2.48 23.73
N VAL A 66 -6.80 1.26 23.35
CA VAL A 66 -7.00 0.87 21.95
C VAL A 66 -8.22 1.59 21.38
N MET A 67 -7.92 2.53 20.48
CA MET A 67 -8.77 2.85 19.33
C MET A 67 -9.40 1.54 18.82
N PRO A 68 -10.74 1.42 18.69
CA PRO A 68 -11.36 0.23 18.15
C PRO A 68 -10.58 -0.25 16.91
N SER A 69 -10.18 -1.52 16.88
CA SER A 69 -9.46 -2.06 15.73
C SER A 69 -10.34 -1.88 14.51
N LEU A 70 -9.92 -1.01 13.59
CA LEU A 70 -10.68 -0.69 12.39
C LEU A 70 -10.97 -1.97 11.61
N THR A 71 -12.25 -2.29 11.46
CA THR A 71 -12.69 -3.53 10.81
C THR A 71 -12.88 -3.32 9.31
N PHE A 72 -12.81 -4.42 8.55
CA PHE A 72 -13.19 -4.41 7.14
C PHE A 72 -14.60 -3.84 6.95
N GLN A 73 -15.57 -4.28 7.77
CA GLN A 73 -16.98 -3.89 7.66
C GLN A 73 -17.20 -2.40 7.91
N GLU A 74 -16.47 -1.81 8.86
CA GLU A 74 -16.56 -0.38 9.12
C GLU A 74 -16.02 0.43 7.93
N MET A 75 -14.82 0.10 7.44
CA MET A 75 -14.26 0.76 6.26
C MET A 75 -15.17 0.59 5.04
N ASP A 76 -15.66 -0.63 4.80
CA ASP A 76 -16.55 -0.96 3.70
C ASP A 76 -17.86 -0.17 3.75
N ASN A 77 -18.47 -0.05 4.94
CA ASN A 77 -19.67 0.76 5.14
C ASN A 77 -19.44 2.23 4.75
N HIS A 78 -18.33 2.83 5.17
CA HIS A 78 -18.01 4.22 4.81
C HIS A 78 -17.71 4.38 3.32
N LEU A 79 -16.98 3.44 2.71
CA LEU A 79 -16.73 3.44 1.27
C LEU A 79 -18.02 3.34 0.45
N ILE A 80 -18.99 2.53 0.89
CA ILE A 80 -20.22 2.27 0.15
C ILE A 80 -21.32 3.28 0.42
N ASN A 81 -21.49 3.75 1.65
CA ASN A 81 -22.66 4.53 2.04
C ASN A 81 -22.41 6.03 2.14
N ASP A 82 -21.16 6.47 2.33
CA ASP A 82 -20.88 7.90 2.40
C ASP A 82 -20.94 8.54 1.01
N ASN A 83 -21.45 9.78 0.97
CA ASN A 83 -21.40 10.62 -0.24
C ASN A 83 -19.98 11.13 -0.50
N LYS A 84 -19.20 11.32 0.57
CA LYS A 84 -17.83 11.83 0.53
C LYS A 84 -16.92 11.01 1.45
N PRO A 85 -16.57 9.76 1.08
CA PRO A 85 -15.82 8.86 1.94
C PRO A 85 -14.45 9.42 2.34
N SER A 86 -13.88 10.37 1.58
CA SER A 86 -12.63 11.02 1.96
C SER A 86 -12.67 11.70 3.32
N ASP A 87 -13.82 12.23 3.75
CA ASP A 87 -13.97 12.88 5.06
C ASP A 87 -13.74 11.87 6.20
N TYR A 88 -14.29 10.66 6.09
CA TYR A 88 -14.04 9.58 7.05
C TYR A 88 -12.55 9.19 7.08
N ILE A 89 -11.92 9.03 5.91
CA ILE A 89 -10.49 8.70 5.83
C ILE A 89 -9.62 9.81 6.43
N ILE A 90 -9.99 11.09 6.27
CA ILE A 90 -9.30 12.23 6.88
C ILE A 90 -9.46 12.22 8.41
N GLU A 91 -10.67 11.98 8.94
CA GLU A 91 -10.87 11.88 10.39
C GLU A 91 -10.10 10.70 10.98
N LEU A 92 -10.16 9.54 10.32
CA LEU A 92 -9.40 8.36 10.71
C LEU A 92 -7.90 8.62 10.70
N SER A 93 -7.40 9.44 9.76
CA SER A 93 -6.01 9.84 9.71
C SER A 93 -5.55 10.63 10.94
N LYS A 94 -6.43 11.35 11.62
CA LYS A 94 -6.06 12.12 12.83
C LYS A 94 -5.78 11.22 14.03
N THR A 95 -6.22 9.96 13.98
CA THR A 95 -6.04 8.98 15.05
C THR A 95 -4.62 8.41 15.13
N GLY A 96 -3.81 8.60 14.07
CA GLY A 96 -2.47 8.03 13.95
C GLY A 96 -2.44 6.59 13.43
N ILE A 97 -3.59 6.02 13.05
CA ILE A 97 -3.68 4.62 12.58
C ILE A 97 -2.82 4.39 11.33
N PHE A 98 -2.79 5.36 10.41
CA PHE A 98 -2.01 5.27 9.17
C PHE A 98 -0.49 5.38 9.40
N GLU A 99 -0.04 5.73 10.60
CA GLU A 99 1.37 5.79 10.96
C GLU A 99 1.81 4.58 11.79
N SER A 100 0.88 3.87 12.43
CA SER A 100 1.20 2.90 13.49
C SER A 100 0.63 1.50 13.29
N GLU A 101 -0.47 1.32 12.56
CA GLU A 101 -1.16 0.02 12.45
C GLU A 101 -1.05 -0.56 11.03
N TYR A 102 -0.54 -1.79 10.89
CA TYR A 102 -0.58 -2.53 9.64
C TYR A 102 -1.98 -3.15 9.45
N PRO A 103 -2.56 -3.17 8.23
CA PRO A 103 -2.00 -2.77 6.93
C PRO A 103 -2.17 -1.28 6.59
N PHE A 104 -2.83 -0.49 7.45
CA PHE A 104 -3.15 0.91 7.21
C PHE A 104 -1.91 1.81 7.01
N THR A 105 -0.75 1.41 7.54
CA THR A 105 0.54 2.04 7.23
C THR A 105 0.87 2.11 5.74
N LEU A 106 0.35 1.20 4.92
CA LEU A 106 0.50 1.26 3.45
C LEU A 106 -0.21 2.50 2.86
N LEU A 107 -1.40 2.84 3.36
CA LEU A 107 -2.11 4.08 2.99
C LEU A 107 -1.39 5.32 3.53
N GLY A 108 -0.86 5.25 4.77
CA GLY A 108 -0.09 6.34 5.36
C GLY A 108 1.16 6.72 4.55
N ALA A 109 1.82 5.74 3.92
CA ALA A 109 2.96 6.00 3.06
C ALA A 109 2.63 6.93 1.87
N LEU A 110 1.37 6.95 1.41
CA LEU A 110 0.93 7.81 0.31
C LEU A 110 0.96 9.30 0.66
N LYS A 111 0.85 9.66 1.94
CA LYS A 111 0.90 11.06 2.41
C LYS A 111 2.23 11.72 2.04
N ASN A 112 3.31 10.96 2.14
CA ASN A 112 4.67 11.41 1.88
C ASN A 112 5.18 11.06 0.49
N THR A 113 4.33 10.48 -0.37
CA THR A 113 4.71 10.10 -1.73
C THR A 113 4.45 11.28 -2.67
N PRO A 114 5.49 11.96 -3.17
CA PRO A 114 5.31 13.14 -4.01
C PRO A 114 4.88 12.74 -5.42
N GLN A 115 4.14 13.62 -6.09
CA GLN A 115 3.80 13.48 -7.50
C GLN A 115 4.33 14.65 -8.32
N SER A 116 4.28 14.51 -9.65
CA SER A 116 4.68 15.57 -10.58
C SER A 116 3.73 16.77 -10.46
N PRO A 117 4.17 17.97 -10.03
CA PRO A 117 3.27 19.13 -9.86
C PRO A 117 2.55 19.56 -11.15
N LYS A 118 3.16 19.26 -12.31
CA LYS A 118 2.54 19.51 -13.63
C LYS A 118 1.30 18.64 -13.89
N HIS A 119 1.29 17.41 -13.38
CA HIS A 119 0.26 16.40 -13.68
C HIS A 119 -0.67 16.17 -12.49
N HIS A 120 -0.17 16.45 -11.29
CA HIS A 120 -0.82 16.27 -10.01
C HIS A 120 -0.63 17.55 -9.18
N PRO A 121 -1.29 18.66 -9.55
CA PRO A 121 -1.21 19.92 -8.81
C PRO A 121 -1.75 19.81 -7.38
N GLU A 122 -2.56 18.79 -7.08
CA GLU A 122 -3.05 18.43 -5.75
C GLU A 122 -1.96 17.95 -4.79
N GLY A 123 -0.76 17.66 -5.28
CA GLY A 123 0.40 17.35 -4.46
C GLY A 123 0.68 15.86 -4.30
N SER A 124 0.45 15.31 -3.11
CA SER A 124 0.83 13.94 -2.78
C SER A 124 -0.11 12.90 -3.41
N VAL A 125 0.34 11.64 -3.43
CA VAL A 125 -0.52 10.52 -3.84
C VAL A 125 -1.74 10.41 -2.94
N TRP A 126 -1.60 10.68 -1.64
CA TRP A 126 -2.73 10.71 -0.70
C TRP A 126 -3.83 11.67 -1.12
N ASN A 127 -3.50 12.93 -1.41
CA ASN A 127 -4.49 13.93 -1.81
C ASN A 127 -5.23 13.50 -3.09
N HIS A 128 -4.48 12.96 -4.06
CA HIS A 128 -5.04 12.41 -5.27
C HIS A 128 -6.00 11.25 -4.98
N THR A 129 -5.57 10.24 -4.22
CA THR A 129 -6.41 9.10 -3.84
C THR A 129 -7.73 9.53 -3.19
N LEU A 130 -7.72 10.52 -2.30
CA LEU A 130 -8.93 11.04 -1.68
C LEU A 130 -9.88 11.72 -2.68
N MET A 131 -9.34 12.50 -3.62
CA MET A 131 -10.16 13.10 -4.69
C MET A 131 -10.77 12.04 -5.62
N VAL A 132 -9.99 11.01 -5.98
CA VAL A 132 -10.46 9.89 -6.81
C VAL A 132 -11.56 9.11 -6.08
N LEU A 133 -11.40 8.90 -4.78
CA LEU A 133 -12.37 8.19 -3.96
C LEU A 133 -13.73 8.90 -3.94
N ASP A 134 -13.75 10.22 -3.80
CA ASP A 134 -15.01 10.99 -3.83
C ASP A 134 -15.66 10.97 -5.22
N HIS A 135 -14.88 11.10 -6.30
CA HIS A 135 -15.41 10.97 -7.66
C HIS A 135 -15.94 9.56 -7.97
N ALA A 136 -15.32 8.54 -7.39
CA ALA A 136 -15.82 7.17 -7.45
C ALA A 136 -17.14 7.04 -6.68
N ALA A 137 -17.26 7.64 -5.49
CA ALA A 137 -18.50 7.61 -4.69
C ALA A 137 -19.70 8.20 -5.45
N GLU A 138 -19.50 9.29 -6.19
CA GLU A 138 -20.52 9.90 -7.05
C GLU A 138 -21.01 8.97 -8.18
N ARG A 139 -20.16 8.04 -8.64
CA ARG A 139 -20.37 7.21 -9.84
C ARG A 139 -20.48 5.72 -9.58
N LYS A 140 -20.37 5.28 -8.31
CA LYS A 140 -20.39 3.87 -7.92
C LYS A 140 -21.61 3.10 -8.42
N HIS A 141 -22.75 3.78 -8.58
CA HIS A 141 -23.99 3.21 -9.12
C HIS A 141 -23.90 2.75 -10.59
N ILE A 142 -22.89 3.20 -11.34
CA ILE A 142 -22.63 2.78 -12.72
C ILE A 142 -21.84 1.45 -12.75
N SER A 143 -21.06 1.17 -11.71
CA SER A 143 -20.27 -0.06 -11.62
C SER A 143 -21.18 -1.29 -11.47
N LYS A 144 -20.78 -2.38 -12.11
CA LYS A 144 -21.39 -3.71 -11.94
C LYS A 144 -21.17 -4.27 -10.53
N ASN A 145 -20.10 -3.83 -9.86
CA ASN A 145 -19.82 -4.18 -8.47
C ASN A 145 -19.27 -2.95 -7.73
N PRO A 146 -20.17 -2.12 -7.14
CA PRO A 146 -19.80 -0.89 -6.45
C PRO A 146 -18.78 -1.11 -5.33
N GLN A 147 -18.83 -2.25 -4.62
CA GLN A 147 -17.92 -2.56 -3.53
C GLN A 147 -16.47 -2.71 -4.03
N ILE A 148 -16.27 -3.57 -5.02
CA ILE A 148 -14.95 -3.78 -5.64
C ILE A 148 -14.41 -2.48 -6.24
N PHE A 149 -15.28 -1.72 -6.90
CA PHE A 149 -14.95 -0.44 -7.52
C PHE A 149 -14.46 0.59 -6.50
N MET A 150 -15.17 0.77 -5.38
CA MET A 150 -14.78 1.73 -4.34
C MET A 150 -13.48 1.35 -3.64
N TRP A 151 -13.28 0.06 -3.35
CA TRP A 151 -12.02 -0.43 -2.81
C TRP A 151 -10.86 -0.27 -3.79
N ALA A 152 -11.08 -0.53 -5.08
CA ALA A 152 -10.09 -0.29 -6.10
C ALA A 152 -9.72 1.20 -6.20
N ALA A 153 -10.70 2.11 -6.08
CA ALA A 153 -10.43 3.56 -6.06
C ALA A 153 -9.52 3.97 -4.90
N LEU A 154 -9.76 3.46 -3.69
CA LEU A 154 -8.91 3.72 -2.52
C LEU A 154 -7.47 3.17 -2.70
N LEU A 155 -7.31 2.04 -3.37
CA LEU A 155 -6.04 1.30 -3.43
C LEU A 155 -5.29 1.42 -4.76
N HIS A 156 -5.85 2.07 -5.79
CA HIS A 156 -5.33 2.06 -7.16
C HIS A 156 -3.85 2.47 -7.27
N ASP A 157 -3.43 3.40 -6.41
CA ASP A 157 -2.11 4.00 -6.43
C ASP A 157 -1.18 3.54 -5.30
N LEU A 158 -1.55 2.49 -4.57
CA LEU A 158 -0.79 1.99 -3.42
C LEU A 158 0.66 1.66 -3.79
N GLY A 159 0.87 1.16 -5.01
CA GLY A 159 2.19 0.84 -5.57
C GLY A 159 3.08 2.05 -5.83
N LYS A 160 2.57 3.29 -5.80
CA LYS A 160 3.41 4.49 -5.98
C LYS A 160 4.35 4.69 -4.80
N ALA A 161 3.94 4.38 -3.57
CA ALA A 161 4.80 4.55 -2.39
C ALA A 161 6.17 3.84 -2.52
N PRO A 162 6.23 2.52 -2.81
CA PRO A 162 7.52 1.84 -2.95
C PRO A 162 8.24 2.12 -4.28
N THR A 163 7.58 2.64 -5.33
CA THR A 163 8.16 2.76 -6.68
C THR A 163 8.56 4.18 -7.10
N THR A 164 8.07 5.20 -6.38
CA THR A 164 8.33 6.61 -6.71
C THR A 164 9.79 6.97 -6.47
N ARG A 165 10.46 7.55 -7.48
CA ARG A 165 11.84 8.03 -7.40
C ARG A 165 12.02 9.34 -8.17
N MET A 166 12.99 10.15 -7.72
CA MET A 166 13.50 11.28 -8.49
C MET A 166 14.53 10.78 -9.50
N ARG A 167 14.27 10.96 -10.80
CA ARG A 167 15.16 10.56 -11.89
C ARG A 167 15.32 11.73 -12.86
N LYS A 168 16.55 12.25 -12.99
CA LYS A 168 16.88 13.38 -13.89
C LYS A 168 15.93 14.57 -13.73
N GLY A 169 15.64 14.96 -12.49
CA GLY A 169 14.73 16.07 -12.16
C GLY A 169 13.24 15.79 -12.37
N ARG A 170 12.85 14.54 -12.66
CA ARG A 170 11.45 14.13 -12.82
C ARG A 170 11.08 13.07 -11.79
N ILE A 171 9.90 13.24 -11.18
CA ILE A 171 9.30 12.24 -10.31
C ILE A 171 8.67 11.16 -11.20
N THR A 172 9.00 9.89 -10.93
CA THR A 172 8.56 8.74 -11.73
C THR A 172 8.24 7.55 -10.83
N SER A 173 7.17 6.83 -11.14
CA SER A 173 6.69 5.66 -10.39
C SER A 173 6.50 4.50 -11.38
N TYR A 174 7.62 3.89 -11.81
CA TYR A 174 7.58 2.79 -12.77
C TYR A 174 7.02 1.52 -12.13
N ASP A 175 6.21 0.78 -12.87
CA ASP A 175 5.58 -0.49 -12.46
C ASP A 175 4.70 -0.41 -11.20
N HIS A 176 4.22 0.80 -10.84
CA HIS A 176 3.36 1.00 -9.68
C HIS A 176 2.01 0.29 -9.80
N ASP A 177 1.54 0.02 -11.03
CA ASP A 177 0.35 -0.78 -11.30
C ASP A 177 0.55 -2.25 -10.89
N SER A 178 1.71 -2.82 -11.23
CA SER A 178 2.07 -4.20 -10.90
C SER A 178 2.40 -4.37 -9.42
N GLU A 179 3.06 -3.38 -8.81
CA GLU A 179 3.33 -3.39 -7.37
C GLU A 179 2.07 -3.10 -6.55
N GLY A 180 1.18 -2.25 -7.07
CA GLY A 180 -0.12 -1.96 -6.46
C GLY A 180 -1.01 -3.20 -6.37
N GLU A 181 -1.02 -4.06 -7.39
CA GLU A 181 -1.72 -5.36 -7.35
C GLU A 181 -1.28 -6.19 -6.14
N LYS A 182 0.04 -6.36 -5.94
CA LYS A 182 0.59 -7.15 -4.83
C LYS A 182 0.26 -6.54 -3.47
N LEU A 183 0.44 -5.22 -3.33
CA LEU A 183 0.15 -4.52 -2.08
C LEU A 183 -1.34 -4.54 -1.75
N THR A 184 -2.21 -4.48 -2.76
CA THR A 184 -3.67 -4.61 -2.58
C THR A 184 -4.04 -5.96 -2.00
N ILE A 185 -3.45 -7.04 -2.53
CA ILE A 185 -3.66 -8.39 -2.01
C ILE A 185 -3.18 -8.49 -0.55
N GLN A 186 -1.99 -7.97 -0.24
CA GLN A 186 -1.47 -7.96 1.12
C GLN A 186 -2.37 -7.16 2.06
N PHE A 187 -2.77 -5.95 1.65
CA PHE A 187 -3.62 -5.07 2.44
C PHE A 187 -4.96 -5.74 2.79
N LEU A 188 -5.66 -6.29 1.79
CA LEU A 188 -7.00 -6.84 2.01
C LEU A 188 -6.99 -8.18 2.75
N ARG A 189 -5.94 -9.01 2.62
CA ARG A 189 -5.82 -10.28 3.38
C ARG A 189 -5.71 -10.10 4.89
N GLU A 190 -5.23 -8.96 5.34
CA GLU A 190 -5.23 -8.60 6.77
C GLU A 190 -6.63 -8.20 7.26
N LEU A 191 -7.55 -7.84 6.36
CA LEU A 191 -8.88 -7.33 6.70
C LEU A 191 -10.00 -8.34 6.45
N THR A 192 -9.87 -9.19 5.43
CA THR A 192 -10.90 -10.15 5.01
C THR A 192 -10.29 -11.45 4.47
N GLN A 193 -11.10 -12.51 4.45
CA GLN A 193 -10.75 -13.83 3.90
C GLN A 193 -11.44 -14.11 2.55
N ASP A 194 -12.19 -13.15 2.01
CA ASP A 194 -12.84 -13.28 0.70
C ASP A 194 -11.82 -13.13 -0.43
N GLU A 195 -11.20 -14.25 -0.82
CA GLU A 195 -10.19 -14.28 -1.88
C GLU A 195 -10.74 -13.84 -3.24
N VAL A 196 -12.03 -14.08 -3.53
CA VAL A 196 -12.62 -13.65 -4.82
C VAL A 196 -12.66 -12.13 -4.88
N PHE A 197 -13.17 -11.50 -3.83
CA PHE A 197 -13.18 -10.04 -3.68
C PHE A 197 -11.75 -9.46 -3.75
N ILE A 198 -10.81 -10.04 -2.99
CA ILE A 198 -9.40 -9.59 -2.97
C ILE A 198 -8.80 -9.60 -4.37
N GLN A 199 -8.96 -10.71 -5.11
CA GLN A 199 -8.42 -10.81 -6.46
C GLN A 199 -9.08 -9.82 -7.41
N GLN A 200 -10.39 -9.62 -7.33
CA GLN A 200 -11.08 -8.68 -8.22
C GLN A 200 -10.65 -7.23 -7.98
N VAL A 201 -10.49 -6.80 -6.71
CA VAL A 201 -9.94 -5.47 -6.39
C VAL A 201 -8.50 -5.36 -6.90
N ALA A 202 -7.66 -6.36 -6.63
CA ALA A 202 -6.27 -6.36 -7.07
C ALA A 202 -6.13 -6.27 -8.59
N LYS A 203 -7.02 -6.92 -9.36
CA LYS A 203 -7.05 -6.81 -10.82
C LYS A 203 -7.50 -5.45 -11.32
N MET A 204 -8.50 -4.83 -10.69
CA MET A 204 -8.86 -3.45 -10.98
C MET A 204 -7.66 -2.51 -10.79
N VAL A 205 -6.95 -2.65 -9.67
CA VAL A 205 -5.71 -1.92 -9.39
C VAL A 205 -4.62 -2.24 -10.41
N ARG A 206 -4.43 -3.51 -10.79
CA ARG A 206 -3.40 -3.90 -11.77
C ARG A 206 -3.55 -3.20 -13.12
N TRP A 207 -4.79 -2.96 -13.54
CA TRP A 207 -5.11 -2.49 -14.88
C TRP A 207 -5.50 -1.02 -14.97
N HIS A 208 -5.50 -0.27 -13.86
CA HIS A 208 -5.94 1.13 -13.83
C HIS A 208 -5.19 2.05 -14.82
N MET A 209 -3.91 1.78 -15.09
CA MET A 209 -3.09 2.57 -16.03
C MET A 209 -3.38 2.31 -17.52
N GLN A 210 -4.19 1.31 -17.87
CA GLN A 210 -4.38 0.90 -19.27
C GLN A 210 -5.04 1.99 -20.12
N ILE A 211 -5.85 2.88 -19.53
CA ILE A 211 -6.39 4.04 -20.26
C ILE A 211 -5.26 4.87 -20.86
N LEU A 212 -4.26 5.24 -20.04
CA LEU A 212 -3.12 6.00 -20.50
C LEU A 212 -2.36 5.26 -21.60
N PHE A 213 -2.09 3.98 -21.40
CA PHE A 213 -1.28 3.19 -22.32
C PHE A 213 -1.96 3.00 -23.68
N VAL A 214 -3.25 2.65 -23.70
CA VAL A 214 -4.01 2.43 -24.93
C VAL A 214 -4.25 3.74 -25.69
N VAL A 215 -4.66 4.81 -24.99
CA VAL A 215 -4.95 6.09 -25.64
C VAL A 215 -3.69 6.66 -26.29
N LYS A 216 -2.54 6.59 -25.61
CA LYS A 216 -1.26 7.09 -26.10
C LYS A 216 -0.48 6.12 -26.99
N GLY A 217 -0.94 4.88 -27.16
CA GLY A 217 -0.24 3.87 -27.98
C GLY A 217 1.10 3.46 -27.38
N LEU A 218 1.18 3.36 -26.05
CA LEU A 218 2.40 2.97 -25.35
C LEU A 218 2.58 1.44 -25.39
N PRO A 219 3.83 0.93 -25.40
CA PRO A 219 4.11 -0.51 -25.51
C PRO A 219 3.62 -1.35 -24.33
N PHE A 220 3.22 -0.70 -23.23
CA PHE A 220 2.68 -1.34 -22.03
C PHE A 220 1.16 -1.64 -22.12
N ALA A 221 0.52 -1.22 -23.21
CA ALA A 221 -0.90 -1.50 -23.45
C ALA A 221 -1.11 -3.01 -23.67
N ASN A 222 -2.02 -3.61 -22.89
CA ASN A 222 -2.37 -5.03 -23.00
C ASN A 222 -3.87 -5.25 -22.84
N VAL A 223 -4.62 -4.78 -23.84
CA VAL A 223 -6.10 -4.82 -23.86
C VAL A 223 -6.64 -6.25 -23.71
N LYS A 224 -6.04 -7.23 -24.39
CA LYS A 224 -6.54 -8.62 -24.37
C LYS A 224 -6.45 -9.22 -22.98
N LYS A 225 -5.28 -9.10 -22.34
CA LYS A 225 -5.08 -9.67 -21.00
C LYS A 225 -5.91 -8.93 -19.97
N MET A 226 -5.97 -7.60 -20.04
CA MET A 226 -6.85 -6.80 -19.19
C MET A 226 -8.31 -7.25 -19.31
N ALA A 227 -8.85 -7.34 -20.54
CA ALA A 227 -10.25 -7.70 -20.78
C ALA A 227 -10.60 -9.13 -20.37
N ALA A 228 -9.61 -10.02 -20.26
CA ALA A 228 -9.79 -11.37 -19.73
C ALA A 228 -9.88 -11.43 -18.19
N GLU A 229 -9.36 -10.41 -17.50
CA GLU A 229 -9.32 -10.35 -16.03
C GLU A 229 -10.35 -9.36 -15.46
N VAL A 230 -10.67 -8.28 -16.18
CA VAL A 230 -11.58 -7.21 -15.75
C VAL A 230 -12.37 -6.65 -16.94
N SER A 231 -13.64 -6.28 -16.72
CA SER A 231 -14.46 -5.57 -17.71
C SER A 231 -13.78 -4.28 -18.16
N VAL A 232 -13.74 -4.02 -19.46
CA VAL A 232 -13.16 -2.78 -20.01
C VAL A 232 -13.89 -1.54 -19.47
N GLU A 233 -15.19 -1.66 -19.24
CA GLU A 233 -16.06 -0.60 -18.71
C GLU A 233 -15.74 -0.26 -17.26
N GLU A 234 -15.37 -1.25 -16.43
CA GLU A 234 -14.97 -1.00 -15.04
C GLU A 234 -13.62 -0.26 -14.98
N ILE A 235 -12.67 -0.66 -15.83
CA ILE A 235 -11.38 0.06 -15.95
C ILE A 235 -11.60 1.47 -16.50
N ALA A 236 -12.49 1.64 -17.47
CA ALA A 236 -12.87 2.93 -18.01
C ALA A 236 -13.47 3.84 -16.92
N LEU A 237 -14.37 3.30 -16.09
CA LEU A 237 -15.01 4.03 -15.00
C LEU A 237 -13.99 4.44 -13.93
N LEU A 238 -13.11 3.53 -13.51
CA LEU A 238 -12.08 3.81 -12.52
C LEU A 238 -11.09 4.86 -13.04
N GLY A 239 -10.60 4.67 -14.26
CA GLY A 239 -9.67 5.63 -14.85
C GLY A 239 -10.33 6.97 -15.19
N PHE A 240 -11.65 7.04 -15.40
CA PHE A 240 -12.34 8.33 -15.45
C PHE A 240 -12.25 9.06 -14.11
N CYS A 241 -12.51 8.37 -13.00
CA CYS A 241 -12.42 8.94 -11.65
C CYS A 241 -10.98 9.37 -11.30
N ASP A 242 -9.95 8.59 -11.67
CA ASP A 242 -8.53 8.97 -11.56
C ASP A 242 -8.28 10.32 -12.29
N ARG A 243 -8.77 10.45 -13.51
CA ARG A 243 -8.53 11.63 -14.34
C ARG A 243 -9.28 12.86 -13.85
N LEU A 244 -10.48 12.67 -13.28
CA LEU A 244 -11.24 13.74 -12.63
C LEU A 244 -10.60 14.18 -11.30
N GLY A 245 -9.96 13.28 -10.56
CA GLY A 245 -9.31 13.54 -9.27
C GLY A 245 -7.98 14.30 -9.37
N ARG A 246 -7.91 15.37 -10.17
CA ARG A 246 -6.68 16.14 -10.44
C ARG A 246 -6.91 17.64 -10.41
N GLY A 247 -6.55 18.28 -9.30
CA GLY A 247 -6.69 19.72 -9.10
C GLY A 247 -8.08 20.28 -9.48
N GLU A 248 -8.11 21.54 -9.93
CA GLU A 248 -9.35 22.17 -10.37
C GLU A 248 -9.78 21.69 -11.77
N MET A 249 -10.99 21.11 -11.80
CA MET A 249 -11.57 20.48 -12.97
C MET A 249 -12.66 21.38 -13.59
N THR A 250 -12.29 22.15 -14.61
CA THR A 250 -13.23 22.96 -15.40
C THR A 250 -14.13 22.09 -16.25
N GLN A 251 -15.28 22.61 -16.68
CA GLN A 251 -16.21 21.86 -17.54
C GLN A 251 -15.55 21.38 -18.85
N GLU A 252 -14.68 22.20 -19.44
CA GLU A 252 -13.93 21.86 -20.63
C GLU A 252 -12.98 20.67 -20.39
N LYS A 253 -12.22 20.67 -19.29
CA LYS A 253 -11.36 19.54 -18.93
C LYS A 253 -12.16 18.27 -18.70
N LYS A 254 -13.33 18.34 -18.03
CA LYS A 254 -14.22 17.18 -17.85
C LYS A 254 -14.61 16.56 -19.20
N GLN A 255 -15.01 17.41 -20.15
CA GLN A 255 -15.38 16.96 -21.50
C GLN A 255 -14.18 16.36 -22.26
N GLU A 256 -12.97 16.90 -22.09
CA GLU A 256 -11.76 16.29 -22.66
C GLU A 256 -11.48 14.91 -22.06
N GLU A 257 -11.69 14.75 -20.76
CA GLU A 257 -11.54 13.46 -20.11
C GLU A 257 -12.61 12.46 -20.53
N GLU A 258 -13.87 12.88 -20.72
CA GLU A 258 -14.93 12.05 -21.31
C GLU A 258 -14.54 11.55 -22.71
N ARG A 259 -14.06 12.43 -23.60
CA ARG A 259 -13.55 12.04 -24.93
C ARG A 259 -12.37 11.08 -24.83
N THR A 260 -11.54 11.22 -23.81
CA THR A 260 -10.41 10.30 -23.56
C THR A 260 -10.92 8.90 -23.21
N ILE A 261 -11.98 8.81 -22.40
CA ILE A 261 -12.63 7.54 -22.06
C ILE A 261 -13.31 6.91 -23.28
N GLU A 262 -14.03 7.70 -24.07
CA GLU A 262 -14.64 7.22 -25.33
C GLU A 262 -13.59 6.64 -26.27
N LYS A 263 -12.48 7.35 -26.46
CA LYS A 263 -11.35 6.90 -27.28
C LYS A 263 -10.72 5.62 -26.74
N PHE A 264 -10.61 5.48 -25.43
CA PHE A 264 -10.13 4.24 -24.79
C PHE A 264 -11.05 3.07 -25.10
N LEU A 265 -12.36 3.23 -24.90
CA LEU A 265 -13.37 2.20 -25.16
C LEU A 265 -13.37 1.79 -26.64
N MET A 266 -13.38 2.76 -27.56
CA MET A 266 -13.32 2.49 -29.01
C MET A 266 -12.11 1.66 -29.39
N LYS A 267 -10.91 2.08 -28.97
CA LYS A 267 -9.66 1.34 -29.24
C LYS A 267 -9.70 -0.07 -28.66
N CYS A 268 -10.23 -0.24 -27.46
CA CYS A 268 -10.36 -1.57 -26.86
C CYS A 268 -11.30 -2.45 -27.68
N MET A 269 -12.46 -1.92 -28.12
CA MET A 269 -13.40 -2.65 -28.96
C MET A 269 -12.79 -3.05 -30.31
N GLU A 270 -12.06 -2.14 -30.97
CA GLU A 270 -11.36 -2.43 -32.23
C GLU A 270 -10.35 -3.57 -32.07
N ILE A 271 -9.54 -3.53 -31.02
CA ILE A 271 -8.52 -4.55 -30.73
C ILE A 271 -9.19 -5.90 -30.42
N LEU A 272 -10.30 -5.91 -29.67
CA LEU A 272 -10.99 -7.15 -29.30
C LEU A 272 -11.73 -7.76 -30.51
N LYS A 273 -12.41 -6.95 -31.34
CA LYS A 273 -13.11 -7.40 -32.56
C LYS A 273 -12.16 -7.84 -33.67
N GLY A 274 -11.00 -7.20 -33.80
CA GLY A 274 -10.00 -7.55 -34.82
C GLY A 274 -9.41 -8.96 -34.69
N ASN A 275 -9.69 -9.69 -33.60
CA ASN A 275 -9.29 -11.10 -33.43
C ASN A 275 -10.45 -12.09 -33.62
N SER A 276 -11.68 -11.62 -33.83
CA SER A 276 -12.83 -12.49 -34.11
C SER A 276 -12.83 -13.03 -35.55
N VAL A 277 -11.87 -12.63 -36.38
CA VAL A 277 -11.80 -12.91 -37.84
C VAL A 277 -10.46 -13.55 -38.24
N ARG A 278 -9.80 -14.31 -37.36
CA ARG A 278 -8.60 -15.09 -37.72
C ARG A 278 -8.67 -16.50 -37.17
#